data_AF-A0A0K1SAX7-F1
#
_entry.id   AF-A0A0K1SAX7-F1
#
_cell.length_a   1.000
_cell.length_b   1.000
_cell.length_c   1.000
_cell.angle_alpha   90.00
_cell.angle_beta   90.00
_cell.angle_gamma   90.00
#
_symmetry.space_group_name_H-M   'P 1'
#
loop_
_entity.id
_entity.type
_entity.pdbx_description
1 polymer ?
#
loop_
_entity_poly.entity_id
_entity_poly.type
_entity_poly.pdbx_seq_one_letter_code
_entity_poly.pdbx_strand_id
1 'polypeptide(L)'
;MGWLLGPIAGAIASGIGSLIGAFLAPYTAGIPAISVFGAILSSFVAGTMVLGKKRRYWWLGLTLIFLIPLFIYANRAIGLNGISPRIFIAGAFVDWSALVLFILPTRTLFTHWIKGSNLALVAAGIFGGTWTASGLSHLGAVAITYSIFNWPEEVWIALIGIVPLENLIRSFVGMVIGCGVIAGLRAIGLVKSREAIY
;
A
#
# COMPACT_ATOMS: atom_id res chain seq x y z
N MET A 1 8.69 -5.88 0.19
CA MET A 1 9.09 -7.23 -0.30
C MET A 1 8.44 -7.62 -1.63
N GLY A 2 7.22 -7.17 -1.93
CA GLY A 2 6.48 -7.55 -3.14
C GLY A 2 7.25 -7.42 -4.46
N TRP A 3 7.95 -6.30 -4.65
CA TRP A 3 8.77 -6.10 -5.85
C TRP A 3 10.01 -7.00 -5.94
N LEU A 4 10.47 -7.55 -4.81
CA LEU A 4 11.64 -8.42 -4.77
C LEU A 4 11.27 -9.90 -4.96
N LEU A 5 10.16 -10.33 -4.36
CA LEU A 5 9.77 -11.74 -4.28
C LEU A 5 8.51 -12.09 -5.08
N GLY A 6 7.83 -11.10 -5.65
CA GLY A 6 6.50 -11.25 -6.24
C GLY A 6 5.37 -11.18 -5.21
N PRO A 7 4.11 -11.30 -5.66
CA PRO A 7 2.94 -10.99 -4.85
C PRO A 7 2.74 -11.98 -3.69
N ILE A 8 2.90 -13.28 -3.92
CA ILE A 8 2.62 -14.31 -2.91
C ILE A 8 3.76 -14.43 -1.91
N ALA A 9 4.98 -14.73 -2.37
CA ALA A 9 6.14 -14.87 -1.49
C ALA A 9 6.46 -13.56 -0.75
N GLY A 10 6.28 -12.41 -1.41
CA GLY A 10 6.41 -11.11 -0.76
C GLY A 10 5.38 -10.88 0.34
N ALA A 11 4.11 -11.24 0.11
CA ALA A 11 3.05 -11.11 1.10
C ALA A 11 3.28 -12.00 2.32
N ILE A 12 3.68 -13.26 2.12
CA ILE A 12 4.02 -14.19 3.21
C ILE A 12 5.21 -13.65 4.01
N ALA A 13 6.29 -13.25 3.34
CA ALA A 13 7.48 -12.71 4.02
C ALA A 13 7.14 -11.45 4.84
N SER A 14 6.32 -10.56 4.30
CA SER A 14 5.90 -9.34 5.00
C SER A 14 4.95 -9.63 6.17
N GLY A 15 4.06 -10.60 6.02
CA GLY A 15 3.18 -11.07 7.09
C GLY A 15 3.96 -11.67 8.27
N ILE A 16 4.92 -12.56 7.98
CA ILE A 16 5.80 -13.15 9.01
C ILE A 16 6.63 -12.04 9.70
N GLY A 17 7.24 -11.14 8.92
CA GLY A 17 8.02 -10.03 9.47
C GLY A 17 7.18 -9.12 10.37
N SER A 18 5.96 -8.79 9.94
CA SER A 18 5.02 -7.99 10.76
C SER A 18 4.55 -8.74 12.00
N LEU A 19 4.36 -10.06 11.93
CA LEU A 19 3.95 -10.86 13.07
C LEU A 19 5.06 -10.89 14.14
N ILE A 20 6.30 -11.13 13.73
CA ILE A 20 7.47 -11.06 14.61
C ILE A 20 7.58 -9.66 15.23
N GLY A 21 7.42 -8.60 14.42
CA GLY A 21 7.43 -7.22 14.92
C GLY A 21 6.34 -6.95 15.95
N ALA A 22 5.12 -7.44 15.72
CA ALA A 22 4.02 -7.28 16.66
C ALA A 22 4.25 -8.00 17.99
N PHE A 23 4.92 -9.16 17.99
CA PHE A 23 5.31 -9.85 19.23
C PHE A 23 6.47 -9.19 19.96
N LEU A 24 7.44 -8.62 19.24
CA LEU A 24 8.60 -7.97 19.83
C LEU A 24 8.28 -6.58 20.41
N ALA A 25 7.38 -5.82 19.78
CA ALA A 25 7.01 -4.46 20.19
C ALA A 25 5.48 -4.27 20.23
N PRO A 26 4.76 -5.04 21.07
CA PRO A 26 3.29 -5.09 21.05
C PRO A 26 2.63 -3.73 21.36
N TYR A 27 3.27 -2.90 22.17
CA TYR A 27 2.78 -1.57 22.56
C TYR A 27 2.75 -0.55 21.41
N THR A 28 3.45 -0.82 20.29
CA THR A 28 3.42 0.04 19.09
C THR A 28 2.55 -0.54 17.96
N ALA A 29 2.12 -1.80 18.07
CA ALA A 29 1.54 -2.56 16.97
C ALA A 29 0.04 -2.30 16.74
N GLY A 30 -0.60 -1.43 17.52
CA GLY A 30 -2.04 -1.19 17.46
C GLY A 30 -2.83 -2.49 17.67
N ILE A 31 -3.69 -2.85 16.71
CA ILE A 31 -4.31 -4.19 16.64
C ILE A 31 -3.39 -5.10 15.82
N PRO A 32 -2.71 -6.09 16.42
CA PRO A 32 -1.70 -6.91 15.74
C PRO A 32 -2.22 -7.57 14.45
N ALA A 33 -3.45 -8.07 14.46
CA ALA A 33 -4.06 -8.72 13.30
C ALA A 33 -4.22 -7.76 12.11
N ILE A 34 -4.58 -6.49 12.36
CA ILE A 34 -4.73 -5.47 11.32
C ILE A 34 -3.37 -5.06 10.77
N SER A 35 -2.36 -4.94 11.63
CA SER A 35 -0.98 -4.63 11.24
C SER A 35 -0.39 -5.71 10.33
N VAL A 36 -0.56 -6.99 10.70
CA VAL A 36 -0.13 -8.13 9.87
C VAL A 36 -0.90 -8.17 8.56
N PHE A 37 -2.22 -7.98 8.60
CA PHE A 37 -3.05 -7.91 7.39
C PHE A 37 -2.59 -6.80 6.44
N GLY A 38 -2.31 -5.60 6.96
CA GLY A 38 -1.81 -4.49 6.17
C GLY A 38 -0.46 -4.80 5.52
N ALA A 39 0.47 -5.41 6.27
CA ALA A 39 1.78 -5.80 5.73
C ALA A 39 1.65 -6.82 4.58
N ILE A 40 0.78 -7.81 4.74
CA ILE A 40 0.45 -8.81 3.69
C ILE A 40 -0.11 -8.09 2.47
N LEU A 41 -1.13 -7.25 2.66
CA LEU A 41 -1.86 -6.59 1.58
C LEU A 41 -0.99 -5.60 0.81
N SER A 42 -0.23 -4.76 1.50
CA SER A 42 0.72 -3.83 0.88
C SER A 42 1.76 -4.55 0.03
N SER A 43 2.37 -5.62 0.57
CA SER A 43 3.38 -6.37 -0.18
C SER A 43 2.77 -7.17 -1.32
N PHE A 44 1.56 -7.70 -1.17
CA PHE A 44 0.83 -8.35 -2.24
C PHE A 44 0.60 -7.35 -3.38
N VAL A 45 -0.01 -6.20 -3.08
CA VAL A 45 -0.30 -5.13 -4.05
C VAL A 45 0.96 -4.71 -4.80
N ALA A 46 2.05 -4.42 -4.08
CA ALA A 46 3.34 -4.09 -4.69
C ALA A 46 3.81 -5.18 -5.67
N GLY A 47 3.75 -6.46 -5.28
CA GLY A 47 4.15 -7.58 -6.13
C GLY A 47 3.22 -7.84 -7.33
N THR A 48 2.00 -7.30 -7.33
CA THR A 48 1.09 -7.36 -8.49
C THR A 48 1.35 -6.25 -9.52
N MET A 49 2.10 -5.22 -9.16
CA MET A 49 2.60 -4.21 -10.09
C MET A 49 3.76 -4.83 -10.89
N VAL A 50 3.49 -5.27 -12.11
CA VAL A 50 4.42 -6.05 -12.93
C VAL A 50 4.57 -5.50 -14.33
N LEU A 51 5.71 -5.81 -14.95
CA LEU A 51 5.97 -5.54 -16.36
C LEU A 51 5.82 -6.83 -17.18
N GLY A 52 5.10 -6.77 -18.30
CA GLY A 52 4.97 -7.89 -19.25
C GLY A 52 3.60 -8.60 -19.25
N LYS A 53 3.55 -9.79 -19.86
CA LYS A 53 2.29 -10.53 -20.11
C LYS A 53 1.78 -11.35 -18.91
N LYS A 54 2.67 -11.80 -18.01
CA LYS A 54 2.29 -12.55 -16.80
C LYS A 54 1.44 -11.64 -15.90
N ARG A 55 0.24 -12.10 -15.52
CA ARG A 55 -0.70 -11.38 -14.62
C ARG A 55 -1.16 -10.01 -15.13
N ARG A 56 -1.09 -9.78 -16.45
CA ARG A 56 -1.43 -8.48 -17.07
C ARG A 56 -2.83 -7.97 -16.70
N TYR A 57 -3.78 -8.86 -16.42
CA TYR A 57 -5.16 -8.51 -16.09
C TYR A 57 -5.50 -8.56 -14.59
N TRP A 58 -4.55 -8.94 -13.73
CA TRP A 58 -4.83 -9.02 -12.28
C TRP A 58 -5.28 -7.69 -11.68
N TRP A 59 -4.76 -6.58 -12.20
CA TRP A 59 -5.18 -5.25 -11.75
C TRP A 59 -6.69 -5.00 -11.89
N LEU A 60 -7.37 -5.60 -12.88
CA LEU A 60 -8.82 -5.47 -13.05
C LEU A 60 -9.56 -6.15 -11.89
N GLY A 61 -9.26 -7.42 -11.63
CA GLY A 61 -9.88 -8.16 -10.53
C GLY A 61 -9.56 -7.54 -9.17
N LEU A 62 -8.31 -7.08 -8.97
CA LEU A 62 -7.92 -6.41 -7.74
C LEU A 62 -8.58 -5.05 -7.58
N THR A 63 -8.78 -4.29 -8.65
CA THR A 63 -9.55 -3.05 -8.60
C THR A 63 -10.97 -3.31 -8.11
N LEU A 64 -11.65 -4.34 -8.64
CA LEU A 64 -12.98 -4.72 -8.16
C LEU A 64 -12.95 -5.12 -6.68
N ILE A 65 -11.93 -5.87 -6.26
CA ILE A 65 -11.76 -6.26 -4.86
C ILE A 65 -11.54 -5.04 -3.95
N PHE A 66 -10.81 -4.00 -4.39
CA PHE A 66 -10.60 -2.77 -3.61
C PHE A 66 -11.75 -1.77 -3.68
N LEU A 67 -12.61 -1.83 -4.69
CA LEU A 67 -13.84 -1.06 -4.74
C LEU A 67 -14.83 -1.50 -3.66
N ILE A 68 -14.85 -2.79 -3.31
CA ILE A 68 -15.72 -3.33 -2.23
C ILE A 68 -15.43 -2.68 -0.87
N PRO A 69 -14.20 -2.69 -0.30
CA PRO A 69 -13.91 -2.04 0.97
C PRO A 69 -14.11 -0.53 0.90
N LEU A 70 -13.84 0.12 -0.24
CA LEU A 70 -14.12 1.56 -0.39
C LEU A 70 -15.62 1.85 -0.30
N PHE A 71 -16.44 1.02 -0.96
CA PHE A 71 -17.90 1.12 -0.87
C PHE A 71 -18.40 0.86 0.55
N ILE A 72 -17.92 -0.20 1.22
CA ILE A 72 -18.29 -0.52 2.61
C ILE A 72 -17.92 0.65 3.52
N TYR A 73 -16.72 1.20 3.37
CA TYR A 73 -16.23 2.32 4.18
C TYR A 73 -17.07 3.58 3.95
N ALA A 74 -17.33 3.94 2.68
CA ALA A 74 -18.17 5.08 2.32
C ALA A 74 -19.61 4.93 2.82
N ASN A 75 -20.23 3.76 2.65
CA ASN A 75 -21.59 3.51 3.09
C ASN A 75 -21.72 3.60 4.61
N ARG A 76 -20.75 3.08 5.37
CA ARG A 76 -20.73 3.22 6.83
C ARG A 76 -20.53 4.67 7.25
N ALA A 77 -19.58 5.38 6.64
CA ALA A 77 -19.27 6.75 7.03
C ALA A 77 -20.42 7.71 6.69
N ILE A 78 -20.86 7.72 5.43
CA ILE A 78 -21.85 8.67 4.94
C ILE A 78 -23.27 8.20 5.26
N GLY A 79 -23.58 6.94 4.92
CA GLY A 79 -24.95 6.42 5.00
C GLY A 79 -25.42 6.13 6.41
N LEU A 80 -24.57 5.55 7.26
CA LEU A 80 -24.94 5.17 8.63
C LEU A 80 -24.54 6.20 9.68
N ASN A 81 -23.32 6.75 9.58
CA ASN A 81 -22.77 7.65 10.60
C ASN A 81 -22.96 9.15 10.25
N GLY A 82 -23.57 9.46 9.11
CA GLY A 82 -23.95 10.83 8.75
C GLY A 82 -22.78 11.76 8.41
N ILE A 83 -21.57 11.22 8.18
CA ILE A 83 -20.40 12.03 7.83
C ILE A 83 -20.63 12.74 6.51
N SER A 84 -20.38 14.05 6.47
CA SER A 84 -20.48 14.84 5.24
C SER A 84 -19.65 14.22 4.10
N PRO A 85 -20.22 14.03 2.88
CA PRO A 85 -19.48 13.45 1.75
C PRO A 85 -18.18 14.20 1.43
N ARG A 86 -18.13 15.52 1.66
CA ARG A 86 -16.91 16.32 1.43
C ARG A 86 -15.80 15.96 2.40
N ILE A 87 -16.15 15.74 3.67
CA ILE A 87 -15.21 15.34 4.72
C ILE A 87 -14.73 13.91 4.47
N PHE A 88 -15.63 13.01 4.05
CA PHE A 88 -15.25 11.66 3.65
C PHE A 88 -14.24 11.67 2.49
N ILE A 89 -14.53 12.43 1.42
CA ILE A 89 -13.63 12.51 0.25
C ILE A 89 -12.25 13.06 0.64
N ALA A 90 -12.20 14.07 1.51
CA ALA A 90 -10.95 14.63 2.00
C ALA A 90 -10.20 13.66 2.94
N GLY A 91 -10.90 13.00 3.87
CA GLY A 91 -10.31 12.08 4.84
C GLY A 91 -9.83 10.78 4.22
N ALA A 92 -10.56 10.27 3.22
CA ALA A 92 -10.20 9.07 2.46
C ALA A 92 -9.20 9.36 1.31
N PHE A 93 -8.53 10.52 1.31
CA PHE A 93 -7.63 10.95 0.23
C PHE A 93 -6.58 9.89 -0.12
N VAL A 94 -5.93 9.31 0.88
CA VAL A 94 -4.91 8.28 0.69
C VAL A 94 -5.51 7.03 0.01
N ASP A 95 -6.74 6.67 0.36
CA ASP A 95 -7.39 5.45 -0.12
C ASP A 95 -7.79 5.57 -1.59
N TRP A 96 -8.57 6.61 -1.91
CA TRP A 96 -9.05 6.77 -3.28
C TRP A 96 -7.93 7.20 -4.22
N SER A 97 -6.95 8.00 -3.77
CA SER A 97 -5.81 8.37 -4.61
C SER A 97 -4.94 7.15 -4.93
N ALA A 98 -4.71 6.26 -3.96
CA ALA A 98 -4.00 5.00 -4.20
C ALA A 98 -4.78 4.09 -5.16
N LEU A 99 -6.10 4.00 -5.04
CA LEU A 99 -6.92 3.23 -5.98
C LEU A 99 -6.85 3.81 -7.40
N VAL A 100 -6.92 5.13 -7.55
CA VAL A 100 -6.75 5.80 -8.85
C VAL A 100 -5.36 5.51 -9.44
N LEU A 101 -4.29 5.67 -8.64
CA LEU A 101 -2.92 5.36 -9.07
C LEU A 101 -2.70 3.88 -9.40
N PHE A 102 -3.49 2.98 -8.81
CA PHE A 102 -3.45 1.57 -9.16
C PHE A 102 -4.18 1.28 -10.49
N ILE A 103 -5.36 1.88 -10.71
CA ILE A 103 -6.15 1.73 -11.93
C ILE A 103 -5.45 2.32 -13.14
N LEU A 104 -4.80 3.47 -12.97
CA LEU A 104 -4.07 4.15 -14.02
C LEU A 104 -2.76 3.42 -14.40
N PRO A 105 -2.20 3.69 -15.59
CA PRO A 105 -0.91 3.14 -16.02
C PRO A 105 0.28 3.50 -15.10
N THR A 106 0.07 4.37 -14.11
CA THR A 106 1.02 4.69 -13.03
C THR A 106 1.56 3.45 -12.34
N ARG A 107 0.74 2.41 -12.11
CA ARG A 107 1.23 1.12 -11.58
C ARG A 107 2.38 0.56 -12.41
N THR A 108 2.25 0.56 -13.74
CA THR A 108 3.26 0.03 -14.66
C THR A 108 4.42 0.99 -14.84
N LEU A 109 4.15 2.29 -14.78
CA LEU A 109 5.15 3.35 -14.84
C LEU A 109 6.13 3.26 -13.66
N PHE A 110 5.62 3.16 -12.42
CA PHE A 110 6.44 3.01 -11.23
C PHE A 110 7.29 1.74 -11.31
N THR A 111 6.68 0.62 -11.72
CA THR A 111 7.39 -0.65 -11.92
C THR A 111 8.52 -0.52 -12.96
N HIS A 112 8.25 0.20 -14.06
CA HIS A 112 9.22 0.46 -15.12
C HIS A 112 10.41 1.27 -14.61
N TRP A 113 10.15 2.32 -13.83
CA TRP A 113 11.19 3.13 -13.22
C TRP A 113 12.03 2.35 -12.21
N ILE A 114 11.40 1.51 -11.37
CA ILE A 114 12.11 0.64 -10.42
C ILE A 114 13.06 -0.31 -11.15
N LYS A 115 12.66 -0.85 -12.31
CA LYS A 115 13.50 -1.75 -13.12
C LYS A 115 14.68 -1.04 -13.79
N GLY A 116 14.56 0.26 -14.06
CA GLY A 116 15.58 1.05 -14.76
C GLY A 116 16.88 1.22 -13.96
N SER A 117 17.92 1.71 -14.64
CA SER A 117 19.24 2.00 -14.04
C SER A 117 19.35 3.39 -13.41
N ASN A 118 18.48 4.33 -13.78
CA ASN A 118 18.50 5.70 -13.25
C ASN A 118 17.97 5.71 -11.80
N LEU A 119 18.85 6.00 -10.84
CA LEU A 119 18.51 5.98 -9.41
C LEU A 119 17.45 7.01 -9.02
N ALA A 120 17.39 8.17 -9.66
CA ALA A 120 16.34 9.17 -9.37
C ALA A 120 14.96 8.65 -9.77
N LEU A 121 14.87 7.97 -10.93
CA LEU A 121 13.63 7.32 -11.36
C LEU A 121 13.29 6.13 -10.47
N VAL A 122 14.27 5.31 -10.08
CA VAL A 122 14.06 4.22 -9.11
C VAL A 122 13.46 4.78 -7.82
N ALA A 123 14.01 5.87 -7.29
CA ALA A 123 13.49 6.55 -6.11
C ALA A 123 12.04 7.01 -6.29
N ALA A 124 11.74 7.71 -7.38
CA ALA A 124 10.37 8.14 -7.69
C ALA A 124 9.40 6.96 -7.84
N GLY A 125 9.84 5.87 -8.47
CA GLY A 125 9.07 4.64 -8.64
C GLY A 125 8.77 3.95 -7.30
N ILE A 126 9.76 3.86 -6.41
CA ILE A 126 9.56 3.30 -5.07
C ILE A 126 8.64 4.20 -4.25
N PHE A 127 8.83 5.52 -4.30
CA PHE A 127 7.98 6.48 -3.60
C PHE A 127 6.50 6.34 -4.02
N GLY A 128 6.22 6.49 -5.33
CA GLY A 128 4.84 6.41 -5.85
C GLY A 128 4.24 5.01 -5.72
N GLY A 129 5.05 3.98 -5.91
CA GLY A 129 4.66 2.60 -5.67
C GLY A 129 4.31 2.33 -4.22
N THR A 130 5.05 2.92 -3.27
CA THR A 130 4.81 2.78 -1.82
C THR A 130 3.55 3.52 -1.42
N TRP A 131 3.34 4.74 -1.93
CA TRP A 131 2.08 5.47 -1.73
C TRP A 131 0.88 4.62 -2.14
N THR A 132 0.95 4.04 -3.34
CA THR A 132 -0.11 3.22 -3.91
C THR A 132 -0.34 1.94 -3.09
N ALA A 133 0.72 1.19 -2.79
CA ALA A 133 0.63 -0.07 -2.05
C ALA A 133 0.16 0.15 -0.60
N SER A 134 0.71 1.18 0.07
CA SER A 134 0.32 1.52 1.43
C SER A 134 -1.08 2.11 1.50
N GLY A 135 -1.51 2.91 0.52
CA GLY A 135 -2.86 3.47 0.51
C GLY A 135 -3.93 2.40 0.27
N LEU A 136 -3.67 1.42 -0.63
CA LEU A 136 -4.58 0.28 -0.78
C LEU A 136 -4.59 -0.65 0.44
N SER A 137 -3.45 -0.78 1.12
CA SER A 137 -3.40 -1.46 2.42
C SER A 137 -4.19 -0.70 3.48
N HIS A 138 -4.07 0.62 3.52
CA HIS A 138 -4.82 1.48 4.43
C HIS A 138 -6.31 1.35 4.17
N LEU A 139 -6.75 1.39 2.91
CA LEU A 139 -8.15 1.16 2.51
C LEU A 139 -8.70 -0.18 3.05
N GLY A 140 -7.92 -1.26 2.87
CA GLY A 140 -8.32 -2.57 3.40
C GLY A 140 -8.45 -2.57 4.92
N ALA A 141 -7.49 -1.96 5.62
CA ALA A 141 -7.49 -1.88 7.08
C ALA A 141 -8.59 -0.97 7.62
N VAL A 142 -8.79 0.21 7.02
CA VAL A 142 -9.75 1.23 7.48
C VAL A 142 -11.19 0.79 7.29
N ALA A 143 -11.49 0.05 6.22
CA ALA A 143 -12.81 -0.54 6.04
C ALA A 143 -13.19 -1.49 7.18
N ILE A 144 -12.20 -2.21 7.75
CA ILE A 144 -12.39 -3.09 8.91
C ILE A 144 -12.42 -2.27 10.21
N THR A 145 -11.45 -1.41 10.45
CA THR A 145 -11.32 -0.71 11.74
C THR A 145 -12.43 0.32 11.93
N TYR A 146 -12.83 1.03 10.88
CA TYR A 146 -13.97 1.93 10.95
C TYR A 146 -15.26 1.18 11.27
N SER A 147 -15.38 -0.06 10.77
CA SER A 147 -16.53 -0.91 11.09
C SER A 147 -16.65 -1.29 12.56
N ILE A 148 -15.52 -1.25 13.28
CA ILE A 148 -15.42 -1.57 14.71
C ILE A 148 -15.58 -0.31 15.56
N PHE A 149 -14.89 0.77 15.19
CA PHE A 149 -14.75 1.96 16.05
C PHE A 149 -15.73 3.10 15.73
N ASN A 150 -16.24 3.20 14.49
CA ASN A 150 -17.20 4.22 14.06
C ASN A 150 -16.89 5.64 14.58
N TRP A 151 -15.74 6.20 14.18
CA TRP A 151 -15.31 7.52 14.67
C TRP A 151 -16.25 8.65 14.23
N PRO A 152 -16.45 9.67 15.09
CA PRO A 152 -17.30 10.81 14.78
C PRO A 152 -16.60 11.81 13.83
N GLU A 153 -17.36 12.79 13.31
CA GLU A 153 -16.90 13.71 12.26
C GLU A 153 -15.69 14.57 12.67
N GLU A 154 -15.57 14.92 13.96
CA GLU A 154 -14.44 15.71 14.47
C GLU A 154 -13.12 14.95 14.30
N VAL A 155 -13.14 13.63 14.50
CA VAL A 155 -11.97 12.77 14.28
C VAL A 155 -11.62 12.72 12.80
N TRP A 156 -12.63 12.65 11.91
CA TRP A 156 -12.39 12.73 10.47
C TRP A 156 -11.67 14.01 10.07
N ILE A 157 -12.13 15.16 10.57
CA ILE A 157 -11.55 16.46 10.26
C ILE A 157 -10.07 16.50 10.69
N ALA A 158 -9.74 15.98 11.86
CA ALA A 158 -8.35 15.89 12.33
C ALA A 158 -7.50 14.97 11.41
N LEU A 159 -8.06 13.85 10.96
CA LEU A 159 -7.34 12.86 10.15
C LEU A 159 -7.08 13.31 8.70
N ILE A 160 -7.82 14.29 8.16
CA ILE A 160 -7.63 14.83 6.80
C ILE A 160 -6.18 15.26 6.56
N GLY A 161 -5.53 15.88 7.55
CA GLY A 161 -4.13 16.30 7.44
C GLY A 161 -3.13 15.21 7.84
N ILE A 162 -3.47 14.43 8.88
CA ILE A 162 -2.54 13.48 9.50
C ILE A 162 -2.31 12.26 8.61
N VAL A 163 -3.37 11.65 8.08
CA VAL A 163 -3.27 10.39 7.32
C VAL A 163 -2.46 10.56 6.02
N PRO A 164 -2.66 11.61 5.20
CA PRO A 164 -1.80 11.87 4.05
C PRO A 164 -0.35 12.14 4.42
N LEU A 165 -0.10 12.88 5.51
CA LEU A 165 1.25 13.16 5.98
C LEU A 165 1.98 11.88 6.42
N GLU A 166 1.32 11.00 7.17
CA GLU A 166 1.89 9.72 7.56
C GLU A 166 2.20 8.84 6.35
N ASN A 167 1.31 8.79 5.35
CA ASN A 167 1.53 8.02 4.14
C ASN A 167 2.66 8.62 3.28
N LEU A 168 2.83 9.94 3.30
CA LEU A 168 3.93 10.64 2.65
C LEU A 168 5.27 10.28 3.31
N ILE A 169 5.35 10.37 4.64
CA ILE A 169 6.55 9.99 5.41
C ILE A 169 6.88 8.52 5.16
N ARG A 170 5.88 7.63 5.18
CA ARG A 170 6.07 6.21 4.89
C ARG A 170 6.61 5.97 3.48
N SER A 171 6.10 6.70 2.49
CA SER A 171 6.57 6.63 1.10
C SER A 171 8.01 7.14 0.97
N PHE A 172 8.37 8.19 1.71
CA PHE A 172 9.73 8.72 1.76
C PHE A 172 10.72 7.75 2.42
N VAL A 173 10.37 7.18 3.58
CA VAL A 173 11.18 6.16 4.25
C VAL A 173 11.32 4.92 3.37
N GLY A 174 10.23 4.47 2.75
CA GLY A 174 10.22 3.36 1.80
C GLY A 174 11.12 3.60 0.60
N MET A 175 11.13 4.84 0.07
CA MET A 175 12.04 5.27 -0.99
C MET A 175 13.51 5.15 -0.57
N VAL A 176 13.89 5.71 0.58
CA VAL A 176 15.28 5.68 1.07
C VAL A 176 15.77 4.24 1.26
N ILE A 177 15.01 3.42 2.00
CA ILE A 177 15.37 2.02 2.28
C ILE A 177 15.37 1.21 0.98
N GLY A 178 14.30 1.33 0.18
CA GLY A 178 14.13 0.57 -1.05
C GLY A 178 15.21 0.85 -2.09
N CYS A 179 15.63 2.11 -2.23
CA CYS A 179 16.74 2.47 -3.12
C CYS A 179 18.05 1.82 -2.66
N GLY A 180 18.37 1.90 -1.37
CA GLY A 180 19.57 1.28 -0.82
C GLY A 180 19.60 -0.24 -1.03
N VAL A 181 18.48 -0.91 -0.77
CA VAL A 181 18.32 -2.35 -0.99
C VAL A 181 18.49 -2.69 -2.47
N ILE A 182 17.79 -2.01 -3.37
CA ILE A 182 17.87 -2.31 -4.82
C ILE A 182 19.28 -2.03 -5.37
N ALA A 183 19.90 -0.91 -4.98
CA ALA A 183 21.26 -0.57 -5.40
C ALA A 183 22.27 -1.62 -4.91
N GLY A 184 22.19 -2.02 -3.63
CA GLY A 184 23.06 -3.06 -3.06
C GLY A 184 22.88 -4.41 -3.75
N LEU A 185 21.63 -4.84 -3.98
CA LEU A 185 21.32 -6.10 -4.66
C LEU A 185 21.81 -6.13 -6.11
N ARG A 186 21.81 -4.97 -6.79
CA ARG A 186 22.39 -4.83 -8.14
C ARG A 186 23.91 -4.90 -8.11
N ALA A 187 24.55 -4.26 -7.13
CA ALA A 187 26.01 -4.23 -7.01
C ALA A 187 26.60 -5.64 -6.80
N ILE A 188 25.91 -6.50 -6.04
CA ILE A 188 26.35 -7.89 -5.79
C ILE A 188 25.96 -8.88 -6.89
N GLY A 189 25.25 -8.43 -7.94
CA GLY A 189 24.83 -9.30 -9.04
C GLY A 189 23.92 -10.46 -8.63
N LEU A 190 23.08 -10.27 -7.60
CA LEU A 190 22.26 -11.37 -7.05
C LEU A 190 21.36 -12.00 -8.11
N VAL A 191 21.32 -13.34 -8.15
CA VAL A 191 20.36 -14.09 -8.99
C VAL A 191 18.94 -13.75 -8.55
N LYS A 192 18.18 -13.19 -9.48
CA LYS A 192 16.84 -12.65 -9.22
C LYS A 192 15.80 -13.77 -9.18
N SER A 193 14.82 -13.62 -8.27
CA SER A 193 13.61 -14.45 -8.34
C SER A 193 12.93 -14.26 -9.69
N ARG A 194 12.32 -15.33 -10.22
CA ARG A 194 11.52 -15.28 -11.45
C ARG A 194 10.41 -14.24 -11.41
N GLU A 195 9.98 -13.88 -10.20
CA GLU A 195 8.88 -12.95 -9.95
C GLU A 195 9.35 -11.54 -9.55
N ALA A 196 10.68 -11.29 -9.46
CA ALA A 196 11.27 -10.00 -9.14
C ALA A 196 11.18 -9.00 -10.30
N ILE A 197 11.03 -7.71 -9.99
CA ILE A 197 10.93 -6.65 -11.01
C ILE A 197 12.19 -5.80 -11.20
N TYR A 198 13.12 -5.78 -10.24
CA TYR A 198 14.30 -4.90 -10.24
C TYR A 198 15.54 -5.57 -10.80
#